data_AF-A0A0G0ANS5-F1
#
_entry.id   AF-A0A0G0ANS5-F1
#
_cell.length_a   1.000
_cell.length_b   1.000
_cell.length_c   1.000
_cell.angle_alpha   90.00
_cell.angle_beta   90.00
_cell.angle_gamma   90.00
#
_symmetry.space_group_name_H-M   'P 1'
#
loop_
_entity.id
_entity.type
_entity.pdbx_description
1 polymer ?
#
loop_
_entity_poly.entity_id
_entity_poly.type
_entity_poly.pdbx_seq_one_letter_code
_entity_poly.pdbx_strand_id
1 'polypeptide(L)'
;MLAKAIDFFISTWLWADTWGIYHLSLNIIFMLILLKFVGKFKIVPAVLLAFFSEVFAILVYTITVFAIIFVFEKIYIPADNADNVQVINVLFACISVGIIYSCLQSLFLFIVNKFYSINLRIAILLSFVSNIMAALFIYRFLEIS
;
A
#
# COMPACT_ATOMS: atom_id res chain seq x y z
N MET A 1 23.01 2.30 6.16
CA MET A 1 22.02 1.47 5.44
C MET A 1 20.71 1.39 6.21
N LEU A 2 20.74 1.04 7.52
CA LEU A 2 19.56 1.00 8.39
C LEU A 2 18.81 2.35 8.48
N ALA A 3 19.50 3.46 8.76
CA ALA A 3 18.86 4.79 8.82
C ALA A 3 18.09 5.15 7.53
N LYS A 4 18.71 4.95 6.36
CA LYS A 4 18.05 5.16 5.06
C LYS A 4 16.80 4.29 4.85
N ALA A 5 16.80 3.06 5.38
CA ALA A 5 15.64 2.19 5.30
C ALA A 5 14.50 2.68 6.22
N ILE A 6 14.85 3.16 7.42
CA ILE A 6 13.90 3.79 8.36
C ILE A 6 13.29 5.04 7.72
N ASP A 7 14.12 5.93 7.17
CA ASP A 7 13.66 7.13 6.46
C ASP A 7 12.75 6.79 5.29
N PHE A 8 13.08 5.75 4.51
CA PHE A 8 12.24 5.27 3.44
C PHE A 8 10.85 4.85 3.94
N PHE A 9 10.76 4.02 4.98
CA PHE A 9 9.47 3.56 5.51
C PHE A 9 8.62 4.70 6.10
N ILE A 10 9.25 5.63 6.83
CA ILE A 10 8.55 6.78 7.40
C ILE A 10 8.08 7.74 6.30
N SER A 11 8.95 8.07 5.34
CA SER A 11 8.61 9.00 4.25
C SER A 11 7.53 8.45 3.32
N THR A 12 7.59 7.17 2.97
CA THR A 12 6.53 6.51 2.19
C THR A 12 5.22 6.40 2.96
N TRP A 13 5.28 6.26 4.28
CA TRP A 13 4.08 6.28 5.13
C TRP A 13 3.48 7.68 5.24
N LEU A 14 4.29 8.72 5.44
CA LEU A 14 3.82 10.11 5.42
C LEU A 14 3.18 10.48 4.08
N TRP A 15 3.78 10.02 2.98
CA TRP A 15 3.18 10.19 1.66
C TRP A 15 1.84 9.46 1.54
N ALA A 16 1.76 8.22 2.04
CA ALA A 16 0.53 7.45 2.07
C ALA A 16 -0.52 8.04 3.02
N ASP A 17 -0.14 8.69 4.12
CA ASP A 17 -1.09 9.38 4.99
C ASP A 17 -1.66 10.63 4.31
N THR A 18 -0.80 11.35 3.58
CA THR A 18 -1.19 12.58 2.85
C THR A 18 -2.09 12.29 1.65
N TRP A 19 -1.73 11.31 0.83
CA TRP A 19 -2.39 11.03 -0.46
C TRP A 19 -3.11 9.68 -0.52
N GLY A 20 -3.00 8.86 0.52
CA GLY A 20 -3.50 7.49 0.50
C GLY A 20 -5.00 7.37 0.51
N ILE A 21 -5.76 8.42 0.86
CA ILE A 21 -7.22 8.38 0.72
C ILE A 21 -7.64 8.20 -0.75
N TYR A 22 -6.90 8.79 -1.68
CA TYR A 22 -7.09 8.60 -3.12
C TYR A 22 -6.62 7.21 -3.55
N HIS A 23 -5.49 6.75 -3.00
CA HIS A 23 -4.91 5.43 -3.33
C HIS A 23 -5.84 4.30 -2.90
N LEU A 24 -6.35 4.38 -1.68
CA LEU A 24 -7.32 3.45 -1.11
C LEU A 24 -8.57 3.36 -1.99
N SER A 25 -9.16 4.51 -2.33
CA SER A 25 -10.42 4.54 -3.06
C SER A 25 -10.25 3.92 -4.46
N LEU A 26 -9.18 4.30 -5.16
CA LEU A 26 -8.87 3.76 -6.48
C LEU A 26 -8.49 2.28 -6.42
N ASN A 27 -7.68 1.87 -5.44
CA ASN A 27 -7.27 0.48 -5.31
C ASN A 27 -8.47 -0.44 -5.02
N ILE A 28 -9.38 -0.05 -4.13
CA ILE A 28 -10.61 -0.82 -3.86
C ILE A 28 -11.45 -0.98 -5.14
N ILE A 29 -11.62 0.11 -5.91
CA ILE A 29 -12.37 0.06 -7.18
C ILE A 29 -11.69 -0.88 -8.18
N PHE A 30 -10.39 -0.71 -8.43
CA PHE A 30 -9.65 -1.56 -9.36
C PHE A 30 -9.63 -3.02 -8.92
N MET A 31 -9.36 -3.29 -7.64
CA MET A 31 -9.35 -4.63 -7.08
C MET A 31 -10.73 -5.30 -7.20
N LEU A 32 -11.82 -4.57 -6.95
CA LEU A 32 -13.18 -5.07 -7.12
C LEU A 32 -13.49 -5.43 -8.57
N ILE A 33 -13.15 -4.55 -9.52
CA ILE A 33 -13.32 -4.81 -10.96
C ILE A 33 -12.53 -6.07 -11.35
N LEU A 34 -11.26 -6.14 -10.96
CA LEU A 34 -10.39 -7.26 -11.29
C LEU A 34 -10.89 -8.58 -10.66
N LEU A 35 -11.26 -8.59 -9.38
CA LEU A 35 -11.81 -9.77 -8.71
C LEU A 35 -13.11 -10.25 -9.36
N LYS A 36 -13.97 -9.32 -9.78
CA LYS A 36 -15.25 -9.65 -10.43
C LYS A 36 -15.05 -10.21 -11.84
N PHE A 37 -14.29 -9.52 -12.69
CA PHE A 37 -14.20 -9.85 -14.11
C PHE A 37 -13.10 -10.87 -14.42
N VAL A 38 -11.94 -10.78 -13.78
CA VAL A 38 -10.81 -11.72 -14.00
C VAL A 38 -10.89 -12.89 -13.02
N GLY A 39 -11.09 -12.60 -11.74
CA GLY A 39 -11.17 -13.62 -10.69
C GLY A 39 -12.50 -14.38 -10.65
N LYS A 40 -13.55 -13.89 -11.33
CA LYS A 40 -14.91 -14.44 -11.33
C LYS A 40 -15.53 -14.61 -9.93
N PHE A 41 -15.13 -13.77 -8.97
CA PHE A 41 -15.69 -13.79 -7.61
C PHE A 41 -17.15 -13.30 -7.61
N LYS A 42 -17.94 -13.79 -6.63
CA LYS A 42 -19.25 -13.20 -6.32
C LYS A 42 -19.05 -11.77 -5.79
N ILE A 43 -19.99 -10.87 -6.08
CA ILE A 43 -19.81 -9.43 -5.80
C ILE A 43 -19.62 -9.15 -4.30
N VAL A 44 -20.42 -9.77 -3.43
CA VAL A 44 -20.35 -9.54 -1.97
C VAL A 44 -18.98 -9.97 -1.41
N PRO A 45 -18.49 -11.21 -1.64
CA PRO A 45 -17.14 -11.59 -1.25
C PRO A 45 -16.04 -10.71 -1.86
N ALA A 46 -16.18 -10.27 -3.12
CA ALA A 46 -15.18 -9.41 -3.76
C ALA A 46 -15.08 -8.04 -3.08
N VAL A 47 -16.22 -7.42 -2.73
CA VAL A 47 -16.28 -6.17 -1.97
C VAL A 47 -15.59 -6.33 -0.62
N LEU A 48 -15.95 -7.36 0.14
CA LEU A 48 -15.36 -7.60 1.46
C LEU A 48 -13.87 -7.88 1.36
N LEU A 49 -13.44 -8.68 0.39
CA LEU A 49 -12.04 -9.03 0.20
C LEU A 49 -11.19 -7.79 -0.13
N ALA A 50 -11.65 -6.95 -1.07
CA ALA A 50 -10.96 -5.72 -1.45
C ALA A 50 -10.90 -4.70 -0.30
N PHE A 51 -12.02 -4.49 0.39
CA PHE A 51 -12.08 -3.55 1.50
C PHE A 51 -11.21 -4.00 2.68
N PHE A 52 -11.37 -5.25 3.14
CA PHE A 52 -10.62 -5.73 4.31
C PHE A 52 -9.14 -5.94 4.02
N SER A 53 -8.74 -6.28 2.79
CA SER A 53 -7.32 -6.34 2.45
C SER A 53 -6.66 -4.97 2.52
N GLU A 54 -7.35 -3.92 2.08
CA GLU A 54 -6.85 -2.54 2.14
C GLU A 54 -6.74 -2.06 3.59
N VAL A 55 -7.80 -2.23 4.38
CA VAL A 55 -7.80 -1.88 5.81
C VAL A 55 -6.69 -2.61 6.55
N PHE A 56 -6.51 -3.91 6.29
CA PHE A 56 -5.41 -4.68 6.87
C PHE A 56 -4.04 -4.10 6.51
N ALA A 57 -3.81 -3.76 5.24
CA ALA A 57 -2.53 -3.21 4.78
C ALA A 57 -2.21 -1.87 5.45
N ILE A 58 -3.18 -0.95 5.52
CA ILE A 58 -3.01 0.36 6.17
C ILE A 58 -2.69 0.19 7.66
N LEU A 59 -3.45 -0.65 8.36
CA LEU A 59 -3.25 -0.88 9.80
C LEU A 59 -1.88 -1.50 10.08
N VAL A 60 -1.52 -2.57 9.35
CA VAL A 60 -0.23 -3.25 9.55
C VAL A 60 0.92 -2.33 9.19
N TYR A 61 0.80 -1.54 8.12
CA TYR A 61 1.85 -0.61 7.74
C TYR A 61 2.03 0.50 8.79
N THR A 62 0.92 1.06 9.26
CA THR A 62 0.93 2.10 10.31
C THR A 62 1.56 1.57 11.60
N ILE A 63 1.13 0.39 12.07
CA ILE A 63 1.72 -0.27 13.24
C ILE A 63 3.22 -0.51 13.03
N THR A 64 3.62 -0.94 11.84
CA THR A 64 5.03 -1.19 11.51
C THR A 64 5.86 0.08 11.61
N VAL A 65 5.37 1.21 11.08
CA VAL A 65 6.08 2.49 11.14
C VAL A 65 6.17 3.02 12.56
N PHE A 66 5.09 2.97 13.34
CA PHE A 66 5.14 3.34 14.75
C PHE A 66 6.08 2.44 15.56
N ALA A 67 6.13 1.14 15.29
CA ALA A 67 7.07 0.22 15.91
C ALA A 67 8.53 0.56 15.55
N ILE A 68 8.80 0.92 14.29
CA ILE A 68 10.12 1.38 13.85
C ILE A 68 10.53 2.65 14.60
N ILE A 69 9.64 3.65 14.66
CA ILE A 69 9.91 4.92 15.37
C ILE A 69 10.20 4.65 16.84
N PHE A 70 9.39 3.82 17.51
CA PHE A 70 9.56 3.51 18.93
C PHE A 70 10.85 2.74 19.23
N VAL A 71 11.22 1.77 18.39
CA VAL A 71 12.42 0.94 18.60
C VAL A 71 13.70 1.71 18.25
N PHE A 72 13.66 2.56 17.23
CA PHE A 72 14.84 3.25 16.68
C PHE A 72 14.88 4.75 16.99
N GLU A 73 14.11 5.21 17.98
CA GLU A 73 14.01 6.62 18.39
C GLU A 73 15.39 7.27 18.62
N LYS A 74 16.37 6.51 19.14
CA LYS A 74 17.74 6.98 19.40
C LYS A 74 18.63 7.07 18.16
N ILE A 75 18.25 6.44 17.05
CA ILE A 75 18.99 6.43 15.78
C ILE A 75 18.36 7.44 14.80
N TYR A 76 17.08 7.73 14.96
CA TYR A 76 16.36 8.73 14.18
C TYR A 76 16.61 10.13 14.75
N ILE A 77 17.77 10.70 14.44
CA ILE A 77 17.94 12.15 14.49
C ILE A 77 17.35 12.65 13.17
N PRO A 78 16.19 13.34 13.14
CA PRO A 78 15.73 13.96 11.91
C PRO A 78 16.88 14.83 11.43
N ALA A 79 17.44 14.50 10.26
CA ALA A 79 18.60 15.22 9.76
C ALA A 79 18.25 16.71 9.76
N ASP A 80 19.02 17.53 10.46
CA ASP A 80 18.88 19.00 10.57
C ASP A 80 18.92 19.74 9.21
N ASN A 81 18.89 19.00 8.09
CA ASN A 81 18.79 19.52 6.75
C ASN A 81 17.33 19.52 6.30
N ALA A 82 16.54 20.45 6.86
CA ALA A 82 15.25 20.83 6.28
C ALA A 82 15.36 21.23 4.80
N ASP A 83 16.56 21.61 4.35
CA ASP A 83 16.87 22.00 2.96
C ASP A 83 17.19 20.81 2.02
N ASN A 84 17.35 19.59 2.53
CA ASN A 84 17.64 18.37 1.74
C ASN A 84 16.63 17.24 1.97
N VAL A 85 15.38 17.58 2.35
CA VAL A 85 14.26 16.66 2.13
C VAL A 85 14.12 16.54 0.61
N GLN A 86 14.91 15.64 0.01
CA GLN A 86 14.78 15.31 -1.40
C GLN A 86 13.32 14.94 -1.59
N VAL A 87 12.62 15.77 -2.35
CA VAL A 87 11.28 15.47 -2.84
C VAL A 87 11.40 14.10 -3.49
N ILE A 88 10.95 13.07 -2.79
CA ILE A 88 10.94 11.72 -3.32
C ILE A 88 10.18 11.84 -4.63
N ASN A 89 10.82 11.40 -5.72
CA ASN A 89 10.18 11.40 -7.03
C ASN A 89 8.76 10.83 -6.86
N VAL A 90 7.74 11.62 -7.23
CA VAL A 90 6.33 11.30 -6.94
C VAL A 90 5.99 9.90 -7.45
N LEU A 91 6.47 9.54 -8.65
CA LEU A 91 6.29 8.21 -9.22
C LEU A 91 6.90 7.12 -8.33
N PHE A 92 8.10 7.36 -7.79
CA PHE A 92 8.75 6.42 -6.88
C PHE A 92 7.98 6.26 -5.57
N ALA A 93 7.44 7.34 -5.00
CA ALA A 93 6.59 7.27 -3.82
C ALA A 93 5.31 6.46 -4.10
N CYS A 94 4.59 6.79 -5.18
CA CYS A 94 3.37 6.08 -5.60
C CYS A 94 3.61 4.58 -5.77
N ILE A 95 4.65 4.20 -6.52
CA ILE A 95 4.97 2.80 -6.79
C ILE A 95 5.39 2.09 -5.50
N SER A 96 6.21 2.73 -4.66
CA SER A 96 6.67 2.14 -3.39
C SER A 96 5.50 1.82 -2.47
N VAL A 97 4.54 2.73 -2.33
CA VAL A 97 3.32 2.50 -1.55
C VAL A 97 2.50 1.37 -2.13
N GLY A 98 2.29 1.35 -3.45
CA GLY A 98 1.57 0.26 -4.12
C GLY A 98 2.22 -1.11 -3.91
N ILE A 99 3.56 -1.19 -3.94
CA ILE A 99 4.30 -2.44 -3.68
C ILE A 99 4.15 -2.86 -2.21
N ILE A 100 4.35 -1.94 -1.25
CA ILE A 100 4.20 -2.22 0.18
C ILE A 100 2.79 -2.75 0.46
N TYR A 101 1.76 -2.07 -0.05
CA TYR A 101 0.37 -2.47 0.15
C TYR A 101 0.07 -3.81 -0.50
N SER A 102 0.56 -4.06 -1.72
CA SER A 102 0.42 -5.38 -2.37
C SER A 102 1.01 -6.52 -1.55
N CYS A 103 2.18 -6.31 -0.94
CA CYS A 103 2.81 -7.29 -0.07
C CYS A 103 1.97 -7.56 1.19
N LEU A 104 1.45 -6.52 1.84
CA LEU A 104 0.62 -6.64 3.04
C LEU A 104 -0.76 -7.24 2.73
N GLN A 105 -1.36 -6.87 1.60
CA GLN A 105 -2.59 -7.48 1.10
C GLN A 105 -2.39 -8.95 0.76
N SER A 106 -1.25 -9.32 0.19
CA SER A 106 -0.90 -10.72 -0.09
C SER A 106 -0.81 -11.54 1.19
N LEU A 107 -0.26 -10.96 2.28
CA LEU A 107 -0.27 -11.58 3.59
C LEU A 107 -1.69 -11.78 4.12
N PHE A 108 -2.56 -10.77 4.00
CA PHE A 108 -3.98 -10.91 4.35
C PHE A 108 -4.68 -12.01 3.55
N LEU A 109 -4.51 -12.02 2.23
CA LEU A 109 -5.11 -13.02 1.33
C LEU A 109 -4.62 -14.44 1.67
N PHE A 110 -3.34 -14.58 2.06
CA PHE A 110 -2.81 -15.85 2.54
C PHE A 110 -3.49 -16.32 3.83
N ILE A 111 -3.74 -15.41 4.78
CA ILE A 111 -4.48 -15.70 6.02
C ILE A 111 -5.93 -16.10 5.68
N VAL A 112 -6.64 -15.30 4.87
CA VAL A 112 -8.03 -15.57 4.47
C VAL A 112 -8.15 -16.90 3.72
N ASN A 113 -7.17 -17.24 2.88
CA ASN A 113 -7.16 -18.51 2.14
C ASN A 113 -7.16 -19.75 3.03
N LYS A 114 -6.68 -19.65 4.28
CA LYS A 114 -6.77 -20.75 5.26
C LYS A 114 -8.21 -21.03 5.70
N PHE A 115 -9.09 -20.03 5.64
CA PHE A 115 -10.48 -20.11 6.10
C PHE A 115 -11.47 -20.22 4.93
N TYR A 116 -11.16 -19.60 3.80
CA TYR A 116 -11.98 -19.57 2.60
C TYR A 116 -11.12 -20.05 1.43
N SER A 117 -11.48 -21.16 0.79
CA SER A 117 -10.76 -21.73 -0.36
C SER A 117 -10.81 -20.84 -1.61
N ILE A 118 -10.09 -19.72 -1.58
CA ILE A 118 -9.98 -18.77 -2.68
C ILE A 118 -8.85 -19.19 -3.64
N ASN A 119 -8.90 -18.74 -4.89
CA ASN A 119 -7.76 -18.89 -5.77
C ASN A 119 -6.68 -17.87 -5.40
N LEU A 120 -5.83 -18.24 -4.43
CA LEU A 120 -4.82 -17.36 -3.85
C LEU A 120 -3.87 -16.77 -4.90
N ARG A 121 -3.44 -17.56 -5.90
CA ARG A 121 -2.52 -17.10 -6.95
C ARG A 121 -3.12 -15.94 -7.74
N ILE A 122 -4.38 -16.09 -8.14
CA ILE A 122 -5.10 -15.04 -8.87
C ILE A 122 -5.31 -13.84 -7.94
N ALA A 123 -5.77 -14.03 -6.71
CA ALA A 123 -6.04 -12.92 -5.79
C ALA A 123 -4.78 -12.07 -5.52
N ILE A 124 -3.62 -12.71 -5.30
CA ILE A 124 -2.33 -12.02 -5.14
C ILE A 124 -1.99 -11.23 -6.40
N LEU A 125 -2.05 -11.85 -7.59
CA LEU A 125 -1.76 -11.15 -8.84
C LEU A 125 -2.65 -9.92 -9.04
N LEU A 126 -3.95 -10.06 -8.76
CA LEU A 126 -4.90 -8.96 -8.89
C LEU A 126 -4.66 -7.85 -7.87
N SER A 127 -4.22 -8.17 -6.65
CA SER A 127 -3.79 -7.18 -5.66
C SER A 127 -2.59 -6.36 -6.18
N PHE A 128 -1.56 -7.02 -6.73
CA PHE A 128 -0.42 -6.30 -7.34
C PHE A 128 -0.85 -5.41 -8.50
N VAL A 129 -1.67 -5.93 -9.42
CA VAL A 129 -2.12 -5.17 -10.59
C VAL A 129 -2.96 -3.96 -10.17
N SER A 130 -3.91 -4.14 -9.25
CA SER A 130 -4.75 -3.04 -8.76
C SER A 130 -3.95 -1.92 -8.07
N ASN A 131 -2.98 -2.28 -7.23
CA ASN A 131 -2.12 -1.30 -6.56
C ASN A 131 -1.25 -0.53 -7.56
N ILE A 132 -0.67 -1.20 -8.56
CA ILE A 132 0.11 -0.52 -9.60
C ILE A 132 -0.78 0.40 -10.44
N MET A 133 -2.01 -0.02 -10.77
CA MET A 133 -2.96 0.85 -11.46
C MET A 133 -3.32 2.09 -10.63
N ALA A 134 -3.59 1.92 -9.33
CA ALA A 134 -3.88 3.03 -8.41
C ALA A 134 -2.69 4.00 -8.31
N ALA A 135 -1.48 3.46 -8.13
CA ALA A 135 -0.24 4.23 -8.07
C ALA A 135 -0.02 5.07 -9.34
N LEU A 136 -0.16 4.47 -10.53
CA LEU A 136 0.01 5.17 -11.80
C LEU A 136 -1.06 6.24 -12.02
N PHE A 137 -2.31 5.96 -11.64
CA PHE A 137 -3.40 6.92 -11.77
C PHE A 137 -3.19 8.14 -10.88
N ILE A 138 -2.74 7.94 -9.63
CA ILE A 138 -2.44 9.03 -8.69
C ILE A 138 -1.24 9.83 -9.14
N TYR A 139 -0.19 9.16 -9.60
CA TYR A 139 0.96 9.87 -10.16
C TYR A 139 0.53 10.83 -11.26
N ARG A 140 -0.28 10.36 -12.21
CA ARG A 140 -0.81 11.22 -13.28
C ARG A 140 -1.71 12.33 -12.78
N PHE A 141 -2.53 12.07 -11.78
CA PHE A 141 -3.38 13.09 -11.16
C PHE A 141 -2.55 14.20 -10.51
N LEU A 142 -1.51 13.84 -9.76
CA LEU A 142 -0.61 14.77 -9.08
C LEU A 142 0.34 15.51 -10.03
N GLU A 143 0.67 14.93 -11.18
CA GLU A 143 1.51 15.58 -12.19
C GLU A 143 0.78 16.72 -12.93
N ILE A 144 -0.55 16.65 -13.01
CA ILE A 144 -1.39 17.60 -13.75
C ILE A 144 -1.91 18.73 -12.85
N SER A 145 -2.00 18.49 -11.53
CA SER A 145 -2.47 19.46 -10.51
C SER A 145 -1.40 20.48 -10.14
#